data_AF-A0A7J8XQD0-F1
#
_entry.id   AF-A0A7J8XQD0-F1
#
_cell.length_a   1.000
_cell.length_b   1.000
_cell.length_c   1.000
_cell.angle_alpha   90.00
_cell.angle_beta   90.00
_cell.angle_gamma   90.00
#
_symmetry.space_group_name_H-M   'P 1'
#
loop_
_entity.id
_entity.type
_entity.pdbx_description
1 polymer ?
#
loop_
_entity_poly.entity_id
_entity_poly.type
_entity_poly.pdbx_seq_one_letter_code
_entity_poly.pdbx_strand_id
1 'polypeptide(L)'
;MSNGPFILNLDCDHYVYNSLALREGICFMMDRDGECICYVQFPQRFEGIDPSDRYANHNTVFFDVNMRALDGLQGPVYVGTGCLFRRTALYGFEPPRLQDNPDCCSCCFPRTKKPATVASAPDVDPEDVQLREDDEMNIALIPKKFGNSTLLVESVRVAAIQGQPLADHPSIKYGRAPGALTMPREPLDASTIAEAINVISCWYEDKTEWGQSVGWIYGSVTEDVVTGYRMHNRGWRSVYCVTKRDAFRGTAPINLTDRLHQVLRWATGSVEIFFSRNNALLGSPRLKFLQRIAYLNVGVYPFTSIFLIVYCFLPALSLFSDQFIVQTLNVTFLVYLLAITLTLCALAVLEIKWSGIELEEWWRNEQFWLIGGTSAHLAAVLQGLLKVIAGIEISFTLTSKSAGDDVDDDFADLYIFKWTSLMIPPLTIIFVNLIAIAYGVLRTVYSDVPEWSHLLGGVFFSFWVLAHLYPFAKGLMGRRGKTPTIVYVWSGLIAISISLLWVAINPPSQNSDIGGSFQFP
;
A
#
# COMPACT_ATOMS: atom_id res chain seq x y z
N MET A 1 -15.26 8.19 -29.20
CA MET A 1 -15.47 8.13 -27.73
C MET A 1 -16.59 7.18 -27.39
N SER A 2 -16.64 6.68 -26.15
CA SER A 2 -17.69 5.75 -25.69
C SER A 2 -18.07 6.02 -24.25
N ASN A 3 -19.37 6.05 -23.96
CA ASN A 3 -19.91 6.24 -22.60
C ASN A 3 -20.05 4.90 -21.85
N GLY A 4 -18.95 4.15 -21.70
CA GLY A 4 -18.97 2.83 -21.07
C GLY A 4 -19.27 2.91 -19.55
N PRO A 5 -20.24 2.16 -19.01
CA PRO A 5 -20.61 2.23 -17.59
C PRO A 5 -19.56 1.67 -16.62
N PHE A 6 -18.64 0.85 -17.13
CA PHE A 6 -17.50 0.32 -16.40
C PHE A 6 -16.20 0.78 -17.03
N ILE A 7 -15.19 1.03 -16.21
CA ILE A 7 -13.87 1.54 -16.60
C ILE A 7 -12.82 0.58 -16.06
N LEU A 8 -12.04 -0.05 -16.93
CA LEU A 8 -10.88 -0.84 -16.51
C LEU A 8 -9.65 0.08 -16.47
N ASN A 9 -9.00 0.18 -15.31
CA ASN A 9 -7.72 0.87 -15.19
C ASN A 9 -6.55 -0.13 -15.33
N LEU A 10 -5.55 0.25 -16.13
CA LEU A 10 -4.31 -0.51 -16.34
C LEU A 10 -3.12 0.42 -16.51
N ASP A 11 -2.03 0.06 -15.85
CA ASP A 11 -0.72 0.69 -16.04
C ASP A 11 -0.04 0.17 -17.32
N CYS A 12 0.86 0.97 -17.88
CA CYS A 12 1.57 0.64 -19.13
C CYS A 12 2.48 -0.59 -19.04
N ASP A 13 2.88 -0.97 -17.83
CA ASP A 13 3.69 -2.14 -17.55
C ASP A 13 2.86 -3.40 -17.25
N HIS A 14 1.53 -3.31 -17.31
CA HIS A 14 0.59 -4.41 -17.12
C HIS A 14 -0.21 -4.68 -18.40
N TYR A 15 -0.45 -5.97 -18.68
CA TYR A 15 -1.23 -6.41 -19.81
C TYR A 15 -2.27 -7.46 -19.41
N VAL A 16 -3.31 -7.60 -20.25
CA VAL A 16 -4.35 -8.63 -20.09
C VAL A 16 -3.74 -9.99 -20.44
N TYR A 17 -3.55 -10.85 -19.45
CA TYR A 17 -2.99 -12.18 -19.66
C TYR A 17 -4.08 -13.21 -20.03
N ASN A 18 -5.29 -13.04 -19.47
CA ASN A 18 -6.43 -13.91 -19.73
C ASN A 18 -7.59 -13.11 -20.35
N SER A 19 -8.02 -13.49 -21.56
CA SER A 19 -9.12 -12.83 -22.27
C SER A 19 -10.48 -12.94 -21.57
N LEU A 20 -10.62 -13.82 -20.57
CA LEU A 20 -11.82 -13.95 -19.75
C LEU A 20 -11.88 -12.96 -18.57
N ALA A 21 -10.80 -12.24 -18.26
CA ALA A 21 -10.72 -11.36 -17.09
C ALA A 21 -11.87 -10.34 -17.03
N LEU A 22 -12.19 -9.71 -18.17
CA LEU A 22 -13.30 -8.75 -18.26
C LEU A 22 -14.66 -9.41 -18.00
N ARG A 23 -14.87 -10.62 -18.51
CA ARG A 23 -16.11 -11.37 -18.29
C ARG A 23 -16.25 -11.72 -16.81
N GLU A 24 -15.18 -12.19 -16.17
CA GLU A 24 -15.17 -12.54 -14.76
C GLU A 24 -15.45 -11.34 -13.86
N GLY A 25 -14.85 -10.18 -14.14
CA GLY A 25 -15.14 -8.94 -13.40
C GLY A 25 -16.57 -8.45 -13.58
N ILE A 26 -17.09 -8.50 -14.82
CA ILE A 26 -18.47 -8.09 -15.11
C ILE A 26 -19.50 -9.03 -14.46
N CYS A 27 -19.20 -10.33 -14.30
CA CYS A 27 -20.09 -11.25 -13.59
C CYS A 27 -20.44 -10.71 -12.20
N PHE A 28 -19.47 -10.26 -11.40
CA PHE A 28 -19.76 -9.68 -10.08
C PHE A 28 -20.59 -8.40 -10.16
N MET A 29 -20.28 -7.53 -11.12
CA MET A 29 -20.99 -6.25 -11.30
C MET A 29 -22.45 -6.41 -11.73
N MET A 30 -22.77 -7.53 -12.39
CA MET A 30 -24.10 -7.86 -12.93
C MET A 30 -24.87 -8.89 -12.10
N ASP A 31 -24.23 -9.51 -11.10
CA ASP A 31 -24.88 -10.49 -10.22
C ASP A 31 -25.76 -9.81 -9.16
N ARG A 32 -26.42 -10.64 -8.34
CA ARG A 32 -27.16 -10.23 -7.16
C ARG A 32 -26.28 -9.39 -6.23
N ASP A 33 -26.79 -8.27 -5.75
CA ASP A 33 -26.06 -7.27 -4.97
C ASP A 33 -24.94 -6.55 -5.74
N GLY A 34 -24.77 -6.80 -7.04
CA GLY A 34 -23.78 -6.17 -7.89
C GLY A 34 -23.96 -4.66 -8.01
N GLU A 35 -25.19 -4.16 -7.79
CA GLU A 35 -25.51 -2.73 -7.77
C GLU A 35 -24.78 -1.94 -6.67
N CYS A 36 -24.28 -2.62 -5.63
CA CYS A 36 -23.53 -2.02 -4.53
C CYS A 36 -22.01 -2.14 -4.68
N ILE A 37 -21.53 -2.73 -5.78
CA ILE A 37 -20.10 -2.90 -6.04
C ILE A 37 -19.57 -1.67 -6.77
N CYS A 38 -18.56 -1.00 -6.20
CA CYS A 38 -17.88 0.14 -6.82
C CYS A 38 -16.73 -0.27 -7.73
N TYR A 39 -16.00 -1.34 -7.39
CA TYR A 39 -14.95 -1.88 -8.24
C TYR A 39 -14.66 -3.36 -7.94
N VAL A 40 -14.12 -4.05 -8.94
CA VAL A 40 -13.53 -5.38 -8.82
C VAL A 40 -12.03 -5.28 -8.99
N GLN A 41 -11.28 -5.61 -7.95
CA GLN A 41 -9.81 -5.63 -7.96
C GLN A 41 -9.32 -7.04 -8.28
N PHE A 42 -8.38 -7.13 -9.21
CA PHE A 42 -7.67 -8.37 -9.53
C PHE A 42 -6.29 -8.40 -8.85
N PRO A 43 -5.75 -9.58 -8.51
CA PRO A 43 -4.37 -9.72 -8.08
C PRO A 43 -3.38 -9.20 -9.12
N GLN A 44 -2.39 -8.43 -8.69
CA GLN A 44 -1.25 -8.08 -9.55
C GLN A 44 -0.25 -9.23 -9.52
N ARG A 45 0.12 -9.71 -10.70
CA ARG A 45 1.12 -10.77 -10.87
C ARG A 45 2.23 -10.23 -11.75
N PHE A 46 3.46 -10.64 -11.46
CA PHE A 46 4.63 -10.10 -12.13
C PHE A 46 5.42 -11.19 -12.84
N GLU A 47 6.04 -10.82 -13.95
CA GLU A 47 6.98 -11.65 -14.70
C GLU A 47 8.41 -11.09 -14.56
N GLY A 48 9.42 -11.90 -14.87
CA GLY A 48 10.82 -11.50 -14.80
C GLY A 48 11.38 -11.41 -13.37
N ILE A 49 10.75 -12.11 -12.41
CA ILE A 49 11.26 -12.20 -11.04
C ILE A 49 12.28 -13.34 -10.95
N ASP A 50 13.35 -13.12 -10.18
CA ASP A 50 14.38 -14.13 -9.97
C ASP A 50 13.81 -15.37 -9.25
N PRO A 51 14.29 -16.59 -9.54
CA PRO A 51 13.76 -17.79 -8.91
C PRO A 51 13.84 -17.83 -7.38
N SER A 52 14.71 -17.03 -6.74
CA SER A 52 14.83 -16.95 -5.27
C SER A 52 14.01 -15.82 -4.64
N ASP A 53 13.26 -15.07 -5.46
CA ASP A 53 12.52 -13.84 -5.15
C ASP A 53 13.18 -13.01 -4.05
N ARG A 54 14.43 -12.61 -4.26
CA ARG A 54 15.27 -12.04 -3.18
C ARG A 54 14.67 -10.78 -2.56
N TYR A 55 13.86 -10.04 -3.31
CA TYR A 55 13.28 -8.77 -2.90
C TYR A 55 11.78 -8.84 -2.65
N ALA A 56 11.20 -10.04 -2.53
CA ALA A 56 9.77 -10.26 -2.30
C ALA A 56 8.89 -9.49 -3.30
N ASN A 57 9.28 -9.50 -4.58
CA ASN A 57 8.60 -8.74 -5.63
C ASN A 57 7.25 -9.34 -6.00
N HIS A 58 7.03 -10.65 -5.80
CA HIS A 58 5.70 -11.25 -6.02
C HIS A 58 4.66 -10.72 -5.03
N ASN A 59 5.10 -10.29 -3.83
CA ASN A 59 4.25 -9.77 -2.77
C ASN A 59 3.02 -10.66 -2.48
N THR A 60 3.22 -11.99 -2.49
CA THR A 60 2.14 -12.99 -2.40
C THR A 60 1.38 -12.91 -1.09
N VAL A 61 2.04 -12.64 0.04
CA VAL A 61 1.38 -12.45 1.34
C VAL A 61 0.32 -11.34 1.26
N PHE A 62 0.63 -10.21 0.62
CA PHE A 62 -0.33 -9.12 0.49
C PHE A 62 -1.52 -9.49 -0.41
N PHE A 63 -1.26 -10.08 -1.59
CA PHE A 63 -2.31 -10.37 -2.57
C PHE A 63 -3.12 -11.63 -2.24
N ASP A 64 -2.51 -12.67 -1.68
CA ASP A 64 -3.13 -13.97 -1.46
C ASP A 64 -3.56 -14.24 -0.02
N VAL A 65 -3.07 -13.46 0.94
CA VAL A 65 -3.51 -13.52 2.34
C VAL A 65 -4.35 -12.29 2.66
N ASN A 66 -3.74 -11.10 2.65
CA ASN A 66 -4.38 -9.88 3.15
C ASN A 66 -5.59 -9.45 2.30
N MET A 67 -5.44 -9.34 0.98
CA MET A 67 -6.54 -8.90 0.11
C MET A 67 -7.74 -9.84 0.14
N ARG A 68 -7.50 -11.15 0.20
CA ARG A 68 -8.56 -12.16 0.34
C ARG A 68 -9.29 -12.02 1.68
N ALA A 69 -8.56 -11.76 2.76
CA ALA A 69 -9.18 -11.54 4.07
C ALA A 69 -10.04 -10.26 4.11
N LEU A 70 -9.58 -9.18 3.48
CA LEU A 70 -10.32 -7.92 3.37
C LEU A 70 -11.61 -8.04 2.54
N ASP A 71 -11.63 -8.95 1.57
CA ASP A 71 -12.81 -9.23 0.75
C ASP A 71 -14.02 -9.69 1.58
N GLY A 72 -13.77 -10.40 2.69
CA GLY A 72 -14.80 -10.82 3.64
C GLY A 72 -15.43 -9.67 4.45
N LEU A 73 -14.85 -8.46 4.43
CA LEU A 73 -15.33 -7.29 5.17
C LEU A 73 -16.20 -6.38 4.30
N GLN A 74 -15.57 -5.38 3.69
CA GLN A 74 -16.20 -4.43 2.75
C GLN A 74 -15.53 -4.49 1.36
N GLY A 75 -14.52 -5.35 1.20
CA GLY A 75 -13.79 -5.53 -0.04
C GLY A 75 -12.32 -5.12 0.06
N PRO A 76 -11.51 -5.50 -0.93
CA PRO A 76 -10.10 -5.12 -1.03
C PRO A 76 -9.95 -3.61 -1.23
N VAL A 77 -8.77 -3.08 -0.92
CA VAL A 77 -8.41 -1.70 -1.30
C VAL A 77 -8.02 -1.63 -2.77
N TYR A 78 -8.14 -0.45 -3.38
CA TYR A 78 -7.65 -0.19 -4.73
C TYR A 78 -6.13 0.00 -4.71
N VAL A 79 -5.41 -0.67 -5.61
CA VAL A 79 -3.94 -0.76 -5.65
C VAL A 79 -3.31 -0.27 -6.97
N GLY A 80 -4.02 0.59 -7.71
CA GLY A 80 -3.47 1.31 -8.86
C GLY A 80 -3.71 0.68 -10.24
N THR A 81 -3.75 -0.65 -10.37
CA THR A 81 -3.92 -1.32 -11.69
C THR A 81 -4.74 -2.60 -11.59
N GLY A 82 -5.23 -3.09 -12.74
CA GLY A 82 -6.03 -4.32 -12.83
C GLY A 82 -7.35 -4.20 -12.07
N CYS A 83 -8.03 -3.06 -12.20
CA CYS A 83 -9.24 -2.76 -11.43
C CYS A 83 -10.37 -2.29 -12.34
N LEU A 84 -11.52 -2.97 -12.25
CA LEU A 84 -12.72 -2.68 -13.02
C LEU A 84 -13.68 -1.83 -12.17
N PHE A 85 -13.76 -0.54 -12.44
CA PHE A 85 -14.59 0.42 -11.73
C PHE A 85 -15.99 0.55 -12.33
N ARG A 86 -16.97 0.81 -11.46
CA ARG A 86 -18.26 1.37 -11.80
C ARG A 86 -18.11 2.89 -11.95
N ARG A 87 -18.46 3.43 -13.12
CA ARG A 87 -18.30 4.86 -13.45
C ARG A 87 -19.01 5.78 -12.46
N THR A 88 -20.26 5.47 -12.10
CA THR A 88 -21.02 6.30 -11.14
C THR A 88 -20.38 6.34 -9.76
N ALA A 89 -19.76 5.25 -9.32
CA ALA A 89 -19.06 5.23 -8.05
C ALA A 89 -17.81 6.13 -8.09
N LEU A 90 -17.08 6.16 -9.22
CA LEU A 90 -15.98 7.11 -9.44
C LEU A 90 -16.45 8.56 -9.49
N TYR A 91 -17.64 8.81 -10.04
CA TYR A 91 -18.27 10.14 -10.04
C TYR A 91 -18.78 10.60 -8.66
N GLY A 92 -18.58 9.79 -7.63
CA GLY A 92 -18.90 10.14 -6.25
C GLY A 92 -20.40 10.09 -5.95
N PHE A 93 -21.17 9.28 -6.68
CA PHE A 93 -22.54 8.94 -6.29
C PHE A 93 -22.55 7.95 -5.12
N GLU A 94 -23.65 7.91 -4.39
CA GLU A 94 -23.90 6.92 -3.32
C GLU A 94 -24.45 5.61 -3.92
N PRO A 95 -24.25 4.46 -3.24
CA PRO A 95 -24.82 3.20 -3.74
C PRO A 95 -26.36 3.21 -3.60
N PRO A 96 -27.09 2.50 -4.49
CA PRO A 96 -28.57 2.56 -4.54
C PRO A 96 -29.26 2.23 -3.21
N ARG A 97 -28.73 1.27 -2.42
CA ARG A 97 -29.33 0.86 -1.13
C ARG A 97 -29.41 1.99 -0.09
N LEU A 98 -28.56 3.00 -0.18
CA LEU A 98 -28.53 4.11 0.77
C LEU A 98 -29.59 5.17 0.44
N GLN A 99 -30.05 5.25 -0.81
CA GLN A 99 -31.11 6.19 -1.23
C GLN A 99 -32.49 5.78 -0.73
N ASP A 100 -32.72 4.51 -0.39
CA ASP A 100 -33.99 4.03 0.20
C ASP A 100 -34.10 4.32 1.71
N ASN A 101 -32.99 4.59 2.40
CA ASN A 101 -32.96 4.71 3.86
C ASN A 101 -32.16 5.94 4.34
N PRO A 102 -32.58 7.16 3.95
CA PRO A 102 -31.82 8.38 4.26
C PRO A 102 -31.79 8.74 5.77
N ASP A 103 -32.62 8.12 6.62
CA ASP A 103 -32.76 8.52 8.04
C ASP A 103 -32.70 7.35 9.03
N CYS A 104 -31.53 7.14 9.64
CA CYS A 104 -31.41 6.46 10.94
C CYS A 104 -31.13 7.45 12.09
N CYS A 105 -31.01 8.75 11.80
CA CYS A 105 -30.72 9.79 12.78
C CYS A 105 -31.90 10.76 13.05
N SER A 106 -33.11 10.49 12.55
CA SER A 106 -34.27 11.39 12.77
C SER A 106 -35.01 11.14 14.11
N CYS A 107 -34.49 10.30 15.01
CA CYS A 107 -35.15 9.98 16.28
C CYS A 107 -35.25 11.13 17.28
N CYS A 108 -34.72 12.32 16.97
CA CYS A 108 -34.75 13.49 17.85
C CYS A 108 -35.64 14.66 17.39
N PHE A 109 -36.23 14.67 16.17
CA PHE A 109 -37.13 15.75 15.73
C PHE A 109 -38.26 15.24 14.82
N PRO A 110 -39.54 15.43 15.18
CA PRO A 110 -40.66 14.91 14.39
C PRO A 110 -40.95 15.81 13.17
N ARG A 111 -40.93 15.22 11.97
CA ARG A 111 -41.49 15.84 10.76
C ARG A 111 -42.85 15.21 10.47
N THR A 112 -43.88 16.04 10.33
CA THR A 112 -45.27 15.65 10.13
C THR A 112 -45.48 14.94 8.78
N LYS A 113 -45.88 13.67 8.81
CA LYS A 113 -46.33 12.92 7.63
C LYS A 113 -47.70 13.42 7.17
N LYS A 114 -47.89 13.61 5.86
CA LYS A 114 -49.21 13.69 5.21
C LYS A 114 -49.57 12.32 4.60
N PRO A 115 -50.87 11.98 4.50
CA PRO A 115 -51.31 10.60 4.31
C PRO A 115 -51.21 10.16 2.83
N ALA A 116 -50.99 8.87 2.65
CA ALA A 116 -50.96 8.19 1.37
C ALA A 116 -52.37 8.05 0.77
N THR A 117 -52.48 8.22 -0.55
CA THR A 117 -53.66 7.82 -1.33
C THR A 117 -53.28 6.71 -2.30
N VAL A 118 -54.16 5.73 -2.40
CA VAL A 118 -54.04 4.44 -3.11
C VAL A 118 -54.66 4.54 -4.51
N ALA A 119 -54.21 3.66 -5.42
CA ALA A 119 -54.65 3.43 -6.82
C ALA A 119 -54.02 4.42 -7.83
N SER A 120 -53.49 4.01 -8.98
CA SER A 120 -53.75 2.87 -9.89
C SER A 120 -52.55 2.74 -10.84
N ALA A 121 -52.33 1.58 -11.46
CA ALA A 121 -51.32 1.42 -12.51
C ALA A 121 -51.64 2.28 -13.75
N PRO A 122 -50.62 2.86 -14.41
CA PRO A 122 -50.68 3.02 -15.85
C PRO A 122 -49.37 2.69 -16.58
N ASP A 123 -49.53 2.55 -17.89
CA ASP A 123 -48.56 2.21 -18.93
C ASP A 123 -47.24 3.01 -18.87
N VAL A 124 -46.14 2.33 -19.19
CA VAL A 124 -44.78 2.88 -19.17
C VAL A 124 -44.50 3.60 -20.47
N ASP A 125 -44.61 4.93 -20.45
CA ASP A 125 -43.98 5.82 -21.42
C ASP A 125 -42.45 5.89 -21.16
N PRO A 126 -41.57 5.96 -22.18
CA PRO A 126 -40.12 5.96 -21.98
C PRO A 126 -39.56 7.24 -21.31
N GLU A 127 -40.40 8.26 -21.09
CA GLU A 127 -40.03 9.52 -20.45
C GLU A 127 -40.30 9.55 -18.94
N ASP A 128 -40.92 8.50 -18.36
CA ASP A 128 -41.41 8.51 -16.98
C ASP A 128 -40.56 7.65 -16.00
N VAL A 129 -39.23 7.69 -16.16
CA VAL A 129 -38.32 7.19 -15.10
C VAL A 129 -38.16 8.29 -14.06
N GLN A 130 -39.11 8.34 -13.12
CA GLN A 130 -39.15 9.26 -12.00
C GLN A 130 -37.80 9.32 -11.25
N LEU A 131 -37.13 10.46 -11.40
CA LEU A 131 -36.14 10.96 -10.46
C LEU A 131 -36.80 11.04 -9.08
N ARG A 132 -36.21 10.41 -8.06
CA ARG A 132 -36.68 10.61 -6.69
C ARG A 132 -36.32 12.04 -6.26
N GLU A 133 -37.27 12.69 -5.59
CA GLU A 133 -37.32 14.13 -5.28
C GLU A 133 -36.06 14.71 -4.58
N ASP A 134 -35.19 13.87 -4.01
CA ASP A 134 -33.91 14.30 -3.42
C ASP A 134 -32.84 14.70 -4.47
N ASP A 135 -33.00 14.30 -5.73
CA ASP A 135 -32.06 14.63 -6.83
C ASP A 135 -32.39 15.97 -7.54
N GLU A 136 -33.60 16.50 -7.42
CA GLU A 136 -33.97 17.80 -8.02
C GLU A 136 -33.31 18.98 -7.30
N MET A 137 -33.03 18.84 -5.99
CA MET A 137 -32.36 19.87 -5.19
C MET A 137 -30.86 20.02 -5.53
N ASN A 138 -30.32 19.17 -6.43
CA ASN A 138 -28.91 19.13 -6.84
C ASN A 138 -28.62 19.73 -8.23
N ILE A 139 -29.62 20.14 -9.02
CA ILE A 139 -29.39 20.60 -10.42
C ILE A 139 -28.47 21.83 -10.48
N ALA A 140 -28.54 22.73 -9.49
CA ALA A 140 -27.64 23.88 -9.36
C ALA A 140 -26.19 23.51 -8.96
N LEU A 141 -25.97 22.31 -8.39
CA LEU A 141 -24.66 21.81 -7.96
C LEU A 141 -23.98 20.94 -9.02
N ILE A 142 -24.70 20.47 -10.04
CA ILE A 142 -24.16 19.66 -11.13
C ILE A 142 -23.04 20.38 -11.91
N PRO A 143 -23.17 21.67 -12.31
CA PRO A 143 -22.09 22.39 -12.97
C PRO A 143 -20.84 22.55 -12.09
N LYS A 144 -21.05 22.75 -10.77
CA LYS A 144 -19.95 22.81 -9.81
C LYS A 144 -19.23 21.47 -9.69
N LYS A 145 -19.97 20.36 -9.77
CA LYS A 145 -19.43 19.01 -9.61
C LYS A 145 -18.71 18.49 -10.84
N PHE A 146 -19.30 18.66 -12.03
CA PHE A 146 -18.79 18.07 -13.28
C PHE A 146 -18.25 19.08 -14.30
N GLY A 147 -18.49 20.38 -14.11
CA GLY A 147 -18.18 21.42 -15.09
C GLY A 147 -19.39 21.81 -15.94
N ASN A 148 -19.17 22.72 -16.90
CA ASN A 148 -20.24 23.36 -17.67
C ASN A 148 -20.72 22.56 -18.91
N SER A 149 -20.21 21.34 -19.11
CA SER A 149 -20.57 20.53 -20.28
C SER A 149 -21.90 19.83 -20.07
N THR A 150 -22.94 20.27 -20.78
CA THR A 150 -24.26 19.62 -20.74
C THR A 150 -24.20 18.19 -21.29
N LEU A 151 -23.48 17.98 -22.39
CA LEU A 151 -23.28 16.66 -23.00
C LEU A 151 -22.60 15.69 -22.03
N LEU A 152 -21.56 16.11 -21.31
CA LEU A 152 -20.92 15.26 -20.29
C LEU A 152 -21.90 14.93 -19.16
N VAL A 153 -22.61 15.92 -18.64
CA VAL A 153 -23.57 15.78 -17.55
C VAL A 153 -24.72 14.82 -17.92
N GLU A 154 -25.29 14.97 -19.11
CA GLU A 154 -26.35 14.08 -19.61
C GLU A 154 -25.84 12.63 -19.77
N SER A 155 -24.59 12.48 -20.22
CA SER A 155 -23.95 11.16 -20.34
C SER A 155 -23.84 10.42 -19.00
N VAL A 156 -23.76 11.13 -17.87
CA VAL A 156 -23.67 10.52 -16.53
C VAL A 156 -24.91 9.69 -16.23
N ARG A 157 -26.11 10.22 -16.52
CA ARG A 157 -27.38 9.53 -16.27
C ARG A 157 -27.50 8.28 -17.14
N VAL A 158 -27.12 8.41 -18.41
CA VAL A 158 -27.09 7.27 -19.33
C VAL A 158 -26.17 6.17 -18.77
N ALA A 159 -24.93 6.50 -18.41
CA ALA A 159 -24.00 5.52 -17.86
C ALA A 159 -24.49 4.87 -16.55
N ALA A 160 -25.22 5.61 -15.71
CA ALA A 160 -25.80 5.08 -14.48
C ALA A 160 -26.80 3.96 -14.77
N ILE A 161 -27.73 4.18 -15.70
CA ILE A 161 -28.72 3.19 -16.11
C ILE A 161 -28.05 2.02 -16.84
N GLN A 162 -27.12 2.30 -17.75
CA GLN A 162 -26.40 1.25 -18.50
C GLN A 162 -25.58 0.31 -17.58
N GLY A 163 -25.12 0.83 -16.45
CA GLY A 163 -24.35 0.08 -15.46
C GLY A 163 -25.19 -0.77 -14.50
N GLN A 164 -26.51 -0.65 -14.51
CA GLN A 164 -27.37 -1.46 -13.63
C GLN A 164 -27.42 -2.92 -14.09
N PRO A 165 -27.50 -3.87 -13.14
CA PRO A 165 -27.76 -5.29 -13.46
C PRO A 165 -29.13 -5.45 -14.13
N LEU A 166 -29.39 -6.59 -14.75
CA LEU A 166 -30.70 -6.85 -15.36
C LEU A 166 -31.76 -7.07 -14.28
N ALA A 167 -32.96 -6.51 -14.45
CA ALA A 167 -34.12 -6.77 -13.61
C ALA A 167 -34.81 -8.11 -13.96
N ASP A 168 -34.02 -9.18 -14.10
CA ASP A 168 -34.49 -10.51 -14.48
C ASP A 168 -34.70 -11.44 -13.26
N HIS A 169 -34.25 -11.02 -12.07
CA HIS A 169 -34.35 -11.79 -10.84
C HIS A 169 -34.95 -10.96 -9.69
N PRO A 170 -35.88 -11.51 -8.87
CA PRO A 170 -36.55 -10.76 -7.78
C PRO A 170 -35.62 -10.17 -6.71
N SER A 171 -34.40 -10.71 -6.57
CA SER A 171 -33.41 -10.17 -5.62
C SER A 171 -32.74 -8.89 -6.11
N ILE A 172 -32.82 -8.58 -7.41
CA ILE A 172 -32.25 -7.39 -8.01
C ILE A 172 -33.28 -6.27 -7.90
N LYS A 173 -33.12 -5.42 -6.89
CA LYS A 173 -34.05 -4.32 -6.62
C LYS A 173 -33.90 -3.14 -7.57
N TYR A 174 -32.66 -2.88 -8.03
CA TYR A 174 -32.31 -1.72 -8.86
C TYR A 174 -31.71 -2.17 -10.19
N GLY A 175 -32.48 -2.99 -10.91
CA GLY A 175 -32.07 -3.49 -12.22
C GLY A 175 -32.67 -2.67 -13.35
N ARG A 176 -31.99 -2.67 -14.50
CA ARG A 176 -32.53 -2.15 -15.76
C ARG A 176 -33.40 -3.19 -16.45
N ALA A 177 -34.39 -2.73 -17.22
CA ALA A 177 -35.25 -3.62 -17.99
C ALA A 177 -34.47 -4.48 -19.00
N PRO A 178 -34.85 -5.74 -19.22
CA PRO A 178 -34.34 -6.55 -20.34
C PRO A 178 -34.54 -5.82 -21.67
N GLY A 179 -33.54 -5.87 -22.55
CA GLY A 179 -33.59 -5.19 -23.84
C GLY A 179 -33.19 -3.70 -23.82
N ALA A 180 -33.03 -3.07 -22.65
CA ALA A 180 -32.72 -1.62 -22.58
C ALA A 180 -31.43 -1.18 -23.30
N LEU A 181 -30.50 -2.11 -23.59
CA LEU A 181 -29.23 -1.83 -24.27
C LEU A 181 -29.08 -2.52 -25.63
N THR A 182 -30.19 -2.97 -26.24
CA THR A 182 -30.15 -3.59 -27.57
C THR A 182 -30.17 -2.58 -28.71
N MET A 183 -30.46 -1.31 -28.40
CA MET A 183 -30.48 -0.24 -29.39
C MET A 183 -29.07 0.01 -29.94
N PRO A 184 -28.93 0.23 -31.26
CA PRO A 184 -27.64 0.56 -31.86
C PRO A 184 -27.11 1.86 -31.27
N ARG A 185 -25.80 1.94 -31.06
CA ARG A 185 -25.16 3.18 -30.62
C ARG A 185 -25.12 4.17 -31.77
N GLU A 186 -25.46 5.41 -31.48
CA GLU A 186 -25.34 6.49 -32.45
C GLU A 186 -23.86 6.70 -32.81
N PRO A 187 -23.55 6.97 -34.09
CA PRO A 187 -22.20 7.31 -34.52
C PRO A 187 -21.76 8.63 -33.89
N LEU A 188 -20.45 8.79 -33.72
CA LEU A 188 -19.88 10.05 -33.20
C LEU A 188 -20.10 11.17 -34.22
N ASP A 189 -20.70 12.25 -33.76
CA ASP A 189 -20.87 13.46 -34.56
C ASP A 189 -19.78 14.49 -34.25
N ALA A 190 -19.64 15.50 -35.13
CA ALA A 190 -18.63 16.52 -34.98
C ALA A 190 -18.83 17.36 -33.70
N SER A 191 -20.08 17.53 -33.23
CA SER A 191 -20.36 18.29 -32.02
C SER A 191 -19.86 17.57 -30.77
N THR A 192 -20.07 16.25 -30.67
CA THR A 192 -19.53 15.46 -29.56
C THR A 192 -18.00 15.48 -29.55
N ILE A 193 -17.34 15.47 -30.72
CA ILE A 193 -15.88 15.59 -30.81
C ILE A 193 -15.41 16.98 -30.35
N ALA A 194 -16.08 18.05 -30.77
CA ALA A 194 -15.74 19.41 -30.33
C ALA A 194 -15.88 19.54 -28.81
N GLU A 195 -16.93 18.97 -28.24
CA GLU A 195 -17.12 18.96 -26.79
C GLU A 195 -16.09 18.10 -26.07
N ALA A 196 -15.66 16.97 -26.66
CA ALA A 196 -14.55 16.17 -26.16
C ALA A 196 -13.29 17.01 -25.94
N ILE A 197 -12.97 17.85 -26.93
CA ILE A 197 -11.78 18.70 -26.92
C ILE A 197 -11.93 19.77 -25.82
N ASN A 198 -13.14 20.27 -25.61
CA ASN A 198 -13.44 21.22 -24.54
C ASN A 198 -13.26 20.58 -23.15
N VAL A 199 -13.77 19.37 -22.91
CA VAL A 199 -13.70 18.72 -21.59
C VAL A 199 -12.31 18.24 -21.18
N ILE A 200 -11.38 18.08 -22.14
CA ILE A 200 -9.97 17.76 -21.86
C ILE A 200 -9.06 19.00 -21.82
N SER A 201 -9.63 20.19 -21.89
CA SER A 201 -8.87 21.44 -21.81
C SER A 201 -8.27 21.64 -20.42
N CYS A 202 -7.13 22.33 -20.35
CA CYS A 202 -6.38 22.50 -19.10
C CYS A 202 -7.13 23.29 -18.01
N TRP A 203 -8.15 24.08 -18.38
CA TRP A 203 -8.96 24.87 -17.45
C TRP A 203 -10.28 24.19 -17.08
N TYR A 204 -10.61 23.03 -17.65
CA TYR A 204 -11.94 22.44 -17.47
C TYR A 204 -12.24 22.12 -16.01
N GLU A 205 -11.22 21.67 -15.28
CA GLU A 205 -11.33 21.29 -13.88
C GLU A 205 -11.29 22.51 -12.92
N ASP A 206 -11.00 23.72 -13.43
CA ASP A 206 -10.92 24.92 -12.60
C ASP A 206 -12.27 25.21 -11.93
N LYS A 207 -12.22 25.36 -10.59
CA LYS A 207 -13.40 25.62 -9.74
C LYS A 207 -14.47 24.52 -9.81
N THR A 208 -14.12 23.34 -10.31
CA THR A 208 -14.96 22.14 -10.22
C THR A 208 -14.59 21.29 -9.01
N GLU A 209 -15.35 20.22 -8.77
CA GLU A 209 -15.04 19.23 -7.72
C GLU A 209 -14.26 18.00 -8.24
N TRP A 210 -13.80 18.02 -9.50
CA TRP A 210 -12.85 17.02 -10.03
C TRP A 210 -11.59 16.98 -9.17
N GLY A 211 -11.13 15.76 -8.85
CA GLY A 211 -9.98 15.56 -7.97
C GLY A 211 -10.28 15.72 -6.48
N GLN A 212 -11.33 16.47 -6.12
CA GLN A 212 -11.67 16.74 -4.73
C GLN A 212 -12.73 15.77 -4.21
N SER A 213 -13.85 15.64 -4.93
CA SER A 213 -14.99 14.78 -4.56
C SER A 213 -15.36 13.79 -5.69
N VAL A 214 -14.94 14.09 -6.92
CA VAL A 214 -15.23 13.35 -8.16
C VAL A 214 -13.94 12.82 -8.77
N GLY A 215 -13.95 11.58 -9.25
CA GLY A 215 -12.81 10.96 -9.93
C GLY A 215 -11.73 10.45 -8.97
N TRP A 216 -10.50 10.35 -9.47
CA TRP A 216 -9.31 10.05 -8.67
C TRP A 216 -8.97 11.23 -7.77
N ILE A 217 -8.54 10.97 -6.54
CA ILE A 217 -8.39 12.01 -5.53
C ILE A 217 -7.01 12.67 -5.62
N TYR A 218 -6.97 14.00 -5.75
CA TYR A 218 -5.73 14.77 -5.92
C TYR A 218 -4.99 14.99 -4.60
N GLY A 219 -3.69 15.32 -4.72
CA GLY A 219 -2.86 15.79 -3.60
C GLY A 219 -2.34 14.69 -2.68
N SER A 220 -2.40 13.42 -3.09
CA SER A 220 -1.76 12.30 -2.39
C SER A 220 -0.87 11.52 -3.36
N VAL A 221 0.30 11.08 -2.90
CA VAL A 221 1.21 10.20 -3.67
C VAL A 221 0.63 8.79 -3.86
N THR A 222 -0.34 8.41 -3.03
CA THR A 222 -1.06 7.12 -3.06
C THR A 222 -2.55 7.40 -3.28
N GLU A 223 -2.86 8.04 -4.40
CA GLU A 223 -4.23 8.40 -4.79
C GLU A 223 -5.12 7.16 -4.97
N ASP A 224 -4.52 6.02 -5.28
CA ASP A 224 -5.18 4.73 -5.42
C ASP A 224 -5.90 4.33 -4.13
N VAL A 225 -5.16 4.19 -3.03
CA VAL A 225 -5.72 3.79 -1.73
C VAL A 225 -6.75 4.81 -1.25
N VAL A 226 -6.49 6.10 -1.44
CA VAL A 226 -7.41 7.19 -1.05
C VAL A 226 -8.71 7.16 -1.83
N THR A 227 -8.64 6.91 -3.14
CA THR A 227 -9.82 6.82 -4.00
C THR A 227 -10.68 5.64 -3.57
N GLY A 228 -10.07 4.47 -3.35
CA GLY A 228 -10.77 3.30 -2.81
C GLY A 228 -11.41 3.56 -1.45
N TYR A 229 -10.67 4.17 -0.53
CA TYR A 229 -11.17 4.57 0.80
C TYR A 229 -12.38 5.49 0.70
N ARG A 230 -12.34 6.54 -0.13
CA ARG A 230 -13.45 7.48 -0.32
C ARG A 230 -14.72 6.79 -0.82
N MET A 231 -14.59 5.81 -1.71
CA MET A 231 -15.73 5.02 -2.19
C MET A 231 -16.32 4.14 -1.06
N HIS A 232 -15.48 3.40 -0.33
CA HIS A 232 -15.94 2.60 0.82
C HIS A 232 -16.55 3.47 1.93
N ASN A 233 -15.99 4.65 2.17
CA ASN A 233 -16.49 5.59 3.17
C ASN A 233 -17.88 6.17 2.81
N ARG A 234 -18.25 6.15 1.53
CA ARG A 234 -19.62 6.47 1.06
C ARG A 234 -20.59 5.30 1.19
N GLY A 235 -20.12 4.11 1.53
CA GLY A 235 -20.92 2.89 1.71
C GLY A 235 -20.85 1.89 0.56
N TRP A 236 -20.00 2.12 -0.45
CA TRP A 236 -19.78 1.14 -1.51
C TRP A 236 -19.01 -0.08 -1.02
N ARG A 237 -19.17 -1.21 -1.71
CA ARG A 237 -18.40 -2.44 -1.51
C ARG A 237 -17.48 -2.68 -2.71
N SER A 238 -16.31 -3.27 -2.50
CA SER A 238 -15.48 -3.80 -3.60
C SER A 238 -15.41 -5.32 -3.53
N VAL A 239 -14.91 -5.95 -4.60
CA VAL A 239 -14.72 -7.40 -4.67
C VAL A 239 -13.29 -7.71 -5.11
N TYR A 240 -12.69 -8.74 -4.51
CA TYR A 240 -11.40 -9.29 -4.92
C TYR A 240 -11.57 -10.53 -5.82
N CYS A 241 -11.27 -10.41 -7.11
CA CYS A 241 -11.48 -11.48 -8.07
C CYS A 241 -10.17 -12.25 -8.33
N VAL A 242 -10.02 -13.38 -7.66
CA VAL A 242 -8.93 -14.34 -7.92
C VAL A 242 -9.37 -15.33 -8.99
N THR A 243 -8.72 -15.27 -10.14
CA THR A 243 -9.05 -16.07 -11.32
C THR A 243 -8.14 -17.31 -11.39
N LYS A 244 -8.62 -18.40 -12.02
CA LYS A 244 -7.83 -19.64 -12.13
C LYS A 244 -6.52 -19.44 -12.91
N ARG A 245 -6.57 -18.61 -13.95
CA ARG A 245 -5.39 -18.10 -14.66
C ARG A 245 -5.29 -16.63 -14.33
N ASP A 246 -4.07 -16.13 -14.15
CA ASP A 246 -3.83 -14.72 -13.86
C ASP A 246 -4.59 -13.83 -14.86
N ALA A 247 -5.39 -12.89 -14.35
CA ALA A 247 -6.13 -11.98 -15.20
C ALA A 247 -5.20 -10.99 -15.91
N PHE A 248 -4.26 -10.46 -15.13
CA PHE A 248 -3.30 -9.44 -15.54
C PHE A 248 -1.91 -9.84 -15.10
N ARG A 249 -0.91 -9.52 -15.92
CA ARG A 249 0.50 -9.65 -15.59
C ARG A 249 1.23 -8.35 -15.89
N GLY A 250 2.27 -8.05 -15.11
CA GLY A 250 3.12 -6.90 -15.36
C GLY A 250 4.60 -7.17 -15.11
N THR A 251 5.43 -6.15 -15.31
CA THR A 251 6.88 -6.24 -15.09
C THR A 251 7.26 -5.70 -13.71
N ALA A 252 8.01 -6.49 -12.93
CA ALA A 252 8.48 -6.07 -11.61
C ALA A 252 9.78 -5.23 -11.67
N PRO A 253 10.07 -4.39 -10.66
CA PRO A 253 11.38 -3.77 -10.51
C PRO A 253 12.46 -4.84 -10.31
N ILE A 254 13.55 -4.73 -11.05
CA ILE A 254 14.56 -5.81 -11.09
C ILE A 254 15.62 -5.63 -10.00
N ASN A 255 16.04 -4.40 -9.65
CA ASN A 255 17.11 -4.16 -8.67
C ASN A 255 16.62 -3.65 -7.30
N LEU A 256 17.48 -3.80 -6.27
CA LEU A 256 17.20 -3.42 -4.89
C LEU A 256 16.87 -1.93 -4.74
N THR A 257 17.59 -1.07 -5.46
CA THR A 257 17.47 0.38 -5.31
C THR A 257 16.11 0.88 -5.80
N ASP A 258 15.68 0.43 -6.97
CA ASP A 258 14.39 0.80 -7.54
C ASP A 258 13.25 0.27 -6.66
N ARG A 259 13.42 -0.94 -6.10
CA ARG A 259 12.47 -1.52 -5.13
C ARG A 259 12.40 -0.72 -3.82
N LEU A 260 13.52 -0.27 -3.26
CA LEU A 260 13.53 0.59 -2.06
C LEU A 260 12.85 1.94 -2.31
N HIS A 261 13.08 2.56 -3.47
CA HIS A 261 12.40 3.79 -3.84
C HIS A 261 10.91 3.59 -4.08
N GLN A 262 10.48 2.44 -4.61
CA GLN A 262 9.06 2.10 -4.72
C GLN A 262 8.40 2.00 -3.33
N VAL A 263 9.01 1.27 -2.40
CA VAL A 263 8.50 1.15 -1.03
C VAL A 263 8.50 2.49 -0.31
N LEU A 264 9.49 3.35 -0.55
CA LEU A 264 9.53 4.72 -0.02
C LEU A 264 8.30 5.50 -0.46
N ARG A 265 7.90 5.43 -1.74
CA ARG A 265 6.70 6.13 -2.25
C ARG A 265 5.44 5.67 -1.54
N TRP A 266 5.26 4.36 -1.39
CA TRP A 266 4.11 3.79 -0.70
C TRP A 266 4.06 4.22 0.76
N ALA A 267 5.20 4.18 1.47
CA ALA A 267 5.28 4.60 2.85
C ALA A 267 5.03 6.11 3.01
N THR A 268 5.58 6.95 2.13
CA THR A 268 5.33 8.39 2.14
C THR A 268 3.86 8.71 1.92
N GLY A 269 3.23 8.11 0.90
CA GLY A 269 1.79 8.30 0.68
C GLY A 269 0.95 7.82 1.87
N SER A 270 1.33 6.72 2.50
CA SER A 270 0.66 6.21 3.71
C SER A 270 0.75 7.19 4.89
N VAL A 271 1.93 7.79 5.12
CA VAL A 271 2.13 8.83 6.13
C VAL A 271 1.33 10.10 5.80
N GLU A 272 1.27 10.49 4.52
CA GLU A 272 0.42 11.60 4.08
C GLU A 272 -1.06 11.33 4.35
N ILE A 273 -1.55 10.13 4.03
CA ILE A 273 -2.93 9.71 4.32
C ILE A 273 -3.22 9.86 5.81
N PHE A 274 -2.31 9.40 6.67
CA PHE A 274 -2.46 9.48 8.12
C PHE A 274 -2.61 10.92 8.63
N PHE A 275 -1.85 11.87 8.09
CA PHE A 275 -1.94 13.28 8.47
C PHE A 275 -3.01 14.08 7.68
N SER A 276 -3.65 13.47 6.67
CA SER A 276 -4.68 14.11 5.86
C SER A 276 -6.09 13.98 6.45
N ARG A 277 -7.06 14.68 5.83
CA ARG A 277 -8.50 14.49 6.10
C ARG A 277 -9.02 13.09 5.72
N ASN A 278 -8.24 12.32 4.97
CA ASN A 278 -8.61 10.96 4.56
C ASN A 278 -8.16 9.89 5.58
N ASN A 279 -7.77 10.29 6.81
CA ASN A 279 -7.47 9.35 7.88
C ASN A 279 -8.71 8.51 8.24
N ALA A 280 -8.55 7.19 8.32
CA ALA A 280 -9.61 6.24 8.65
C ALA A 280 -10.26 6.47 10.02
N LEU A 281 -9.58 7.11 10.97
CA LEU A 281 -10.17 7.51 12.26
C LEU A 281 -11.36 8.47 12.08
N LEU A 282 -11.33 9.28 11.03
CA LEU A 282 -12.39 10.23 10.66
C LEU A 282 -13.44 9.59 9.73
N GLY A 283 -13.39 8.27 9.55
CA GLY A 283 -14.32 7.53 8.70
C GLY A 283 -15.77 7.65 9.16
N SER A 284 -16.68 7.65 8.19
CA SER A 284 -18.12 7.68 8.41
C SER A 284 -18.61 6.36 9.04
N PRO A 285 -19.83 6.35 9.63
CA PRO A 285 -20.45 5.11 10.12
C PRO A 285 -20.69 4.05 9.02
N ARG A 286 -20.64 4.44 7.74
CA ARG A 286 -20.83 3.54 6.59
C ARG A 286 -19.59 2.69 6.31
N LEU A 287 -18.42 3.11 6.81
CA LEU A 287 -17.22 2.29 6.79
C LEU A 287 -17.25 1.31 7.95
N LYS A 288 -17.34 0.01 7.64
CA LYS A 288 -17.43 -1.05 8.67
C LYS A 288 -16.26 -0.94 9.64
N PHE A 289 -16.48 -1.26 10.92
CA PHE A 289 -15.47 -1.12 11.97
C PHE A 289 -14.14 -1.83 11.65
N LEU A 290 -14.20 -3.11 11.24
CA LEU A 290 -13.00 -3.85 10.86
C LEU A 290 -12.34 -3.30 9.58
N GLN A 291 -13.13 -2.80 8.62
CA GLN A 291 -12.59 -2.11 7.43
C GLN A 291 -11.87 -0.82 7.82
N ARG A 292 -12.41 -0.09 8.80
CA ARG A 292 -11.79 1.12 9.36
C ARG A 292 -10.45 0.81 10.00
N ILE A 293 -10.36 -0.28 10.76
CA ILE A 293 -9.09 -0.76 11.32
C ILE A 293 -8.11 -1.14 10.21
N ALA A 294 -8.57 -1.82 9.15
CA ALA A 294 -7.72 -2.16 8.02
C ALA A 294 -7.12 -0.92 7.33
N TYR A 295 -7.94 0.09 7.02
CA TYR A 295 -7.44 1.35 6.47
C TYR A 295 -6.55 2.13 7.44
N LEU A 296 -6.83 2.07 8.74
CA LEU A 296 -5.95 2.66 9.75
C LEU A 296 -4.58 1.98 9.74
N ASN A 297 -4.53 0.65 9.63
CA ASN A 297 -3.28 -0.10 9.52
C ASN A 297 -2.48 0.34 8.29
N VAL A 298 -3.15 0.57 7.15
CA VAL A 298 -2.50 1.11 5.93
C VAL A 298 -1.88 2.49 6.18
N GLY A 299 -2.50 3.37 6.97
CA GLY A 299 -1.89 4.66 7.33
C GLY A 299 -0.78 4.57 8.37
N VAL A 300 -0.86 3.60 9.29
CA VAL A 300 0.00 3.53 10.49
C VAL A 300 1.23 2.63 10.30
N TYR A 301 1.22 1.67 9.37
CA TYR A 301 2.31 0.70 9.24
C TYR A 301 3.72 1.31 9.12
N PRO A 302 3.96 2.46 8.45
CA PRO A 302 5.32 3.01 8.35
C PRO A 302 5.86 3.44 9.70
N PHE A 303 5.01 3.87 10.65
CA PHE A 303 5.43 4.33 11.97
C PHE A 303 6.02 3.21 12.84
N THR A 304 5.73 1.94 12.50
CA THR A 304 6.36 0.79 13.18
C THR A 304 7.89 0.76 13.01
N SER A 305 8.42 1.43 11.96
CA SER A 305 9.85 1.57 11.70
C SER A 305 10.64 2.20 12.86
N ILE A 306 10.05 3.15 13.59
CA ILE A 306 10.69 3.82 14.73
C ILE A 306 10.99 2.82 15.84
N PHE A 307 10.05 1.91 16.10
CA PHE A 307 10.25 0.86 17.11
C PHE A 307 11.16 -0.25 16.58
N LEU A 308 11.04 -0.57 15.29
CA LEU A 308 11.83 -1.62 14.65
C LEU A 308 13.32 -1.29 14.62
N ILE A 309 13.69 -0.03 14.35
CA ILE A 309 15.11 0.37 14.37
C ILE A 309 15.70 0.21 15.77
N VAL A 310 14.97 0.62 16.82
CA VAL A 310 15.40 0.43 18.21
C VAL A 310 15.57 -1.06 18.50
N TYR A 311 14.58 -1.88 18.13
CA TYR A 311 14.63 -3.33 18.29
C TYR A 311 15.86 -3.96 17.64
N CYS A 312 16.25 -3.53 16.44
CA CYS A 312 17.42 -4.06 15.74
C CYS A 312 18.77 -3.69 16.39
N PHE A 313 18.81 -2.65 17.22
CA PHE A 313 20.00 -2.24 17.98
C PHE A 313 20.05 -2.82 19.40
N LEU A 314 18.93 -3.26 19.97
CA LEU A 314 18.89 -3.84 21.33
C LEU A 314 19.86 -5.02 21.53
N PRO A 315 19.98 -5.99 20.60
CA PRO A 315 20.92 -7.11 20.76
C PRO A 315 22.38 -6.63 20.81
N ALA A 316 22.74 -5.68 19.95
CA ALA A 316 24.08 -5.11 19.94
C ALA A 316 24.39 -4.34 21.24
N LEU A 317 23.43 -3.57 21.76
CA LEU A 317 23.57 -2.88 23.05
C LEU A 317 23.75 -3.88 24.20
N SER A 318 23.02 -4.99 24.19
CA SER A 318 23.18 -6.06 25.20
C SER A 318 24.59 -6.66 25.16
N LEU A 319 25.10 -6.96 23.97
CA LEU A 319 26.46 -7.50 23.79
C LEU A 319 27.57 -6.52 24.17
N PHE A 320 27.41 -5.22 23.93
CA PHE A 320 28.39 -4.21 24.36
C PHE A 320 28.36 -3.97 25.86
N SER A 321 27.18 -3.92 26.47
CA SER A 321 27.00 -3.50 27.87
C SER A 321 27.14 -4.65 28.90
N ASP A 322 27.16 -5.91 28.45
CA ASP A 322 26.98 -7.10 29.30
C ASP A 322 25.61 -7.21 29.96
N GLN A 323 24.73 -6.24 29.76
CA GLN A 323 23.42 -6.28 30.38
C GLN A 323 22.51 -7.13 29.51
N PHE A 324 22.20 -8.34 29.99
CA PHE A 324 21.20 -9.16 29.32
C PHE A 324 19.81 -8.54 29.49
N ILE A 325 19.04 -8.50 28.40
CA ILE A 325 17.73 -7.82 28.35
C ILE A 325 16.76 -8.41 29.39
N VAL A 326 16.92 -9.69 29.71
CA VAL A 326 16.08 -10.41 30.68
C VAL A 326 16.91 -10.69 31.93
N GLN A 327 16.52 -10.14 33.08
CA GLN A 327 17.30 -10.27 34.32
C GLN A 327 17.44 -11.72 34.81
N THR A 328 16.42 -12.57 34.65
CA THR A 328 16.47 -13.97 35.09
C THR A 328 15.70 -14.90 34.15
N LEU A 329 16.30 -16.06 33.84
CA LEU A 329 15.64 -17.15 33.10
C LEU A 329 14.94 -18.08 34.11
N ASN A 330 13.82 -17.64 34.66
CA ASN A 330 13.01 -18.49 35.54
C ASN A 330 12.10 -19.43 34.71
N VAL A 331 11.61 -20.50 35.35
CA VAL A 331 10.75 -21.50 34.70
C VAL A 331 9.50 -20.85 34.09
N THR A 332 8.89 -19.90 34.79
CA THR A 332 7.70 -19.18 34.33
C THR A 332 7.95 -18.42 33.02
N PHE A 333 9.06 -17.70 32.93
CA PHE A 333 9.48 -16.98 31.73
C PHE A 333 9.71 -17.94 30.57
N LEU A 334 10.41 -19.05 30.80
CA LEU A 334 10.65 -20.07 29.77
C LEU A 334 9.34 -20.71 29.27
N VAL A 335 8.38 -20.96 30.17
CA VAL A 335 7.05 -21.46 29.80
C VAL A 335 6.28 -20.44 28.95
N TYR A 336 6.29 -19.16 29.33
CA TYR A 336 5.65 -18.12 28.52
C TYR A 336 6.33 -17.90 27.17
N LEU A 337 7.67 -17.91 27.13
CA LEU A 337 8.43 -17.83 25.89
C LEU A 337 8.08 -18.99 24.97
N LEU A 338 8.09 -20.22 25.48
CA LEU A 338 7.70 -21.41 24.73
C LEU A 338 6.26 -21.31 24.23
N ALA A 339 5.31 -20.91 25.09
CA ALA A 339 3.91 -20.77 24.72
C ALA A 339 3.70 -19.75 23.60
N ILE A 340 4.36 -18.59 23.69
CA ILE A 340 4.31 -17.55 22.65
C ILE A 340 4.93 -18.05 21.34
N THR A 341 6.12 -18.67 21.40
CA THR A 341 6.79 -19.23 20.21
C THR A 341 5.92 -20.28 19.52
N LEU A 342 5.37 -21.24 20.27
CA LEU A 342 4.48 -22.27 19.71
C LEU A 342 3.21 -21.65 19.10
N THR A 343 2.65 -20.63 19.75
CA THR A 343 1.47 -19.92 19.23
C THR A 343 1.77 -19.18 17.93
N LEU A 344 2.88 -18.44 17.85
CA LEU A 344 3.29 -17.73 16.64
C LEU A 344 3.61 -18.71 15.49
N CYS A 345 4.30 -19.81 15.78
CA CYS A 345 4.54 -20.86 14.79
C CYS A 345 3.23 -21.49 14.30
N ALA A 346 2.27 -21.76 15.19
CA ALA A 346 0.97 -22.30 14.82
C ALA A 346 0.16 -21.33 13.96
N LEU A 347 0.20 -20.03 14.26
CA LEU A 347 -0.44 -18.99 13.45
C LEU A 347 0.18 -18.88 12.06
N ALA A 348 1.51 -18.87 11.95
CA ALA A 348 2.20 -18.85 10.66
C ALA A 348 1.88 -20.08 9.82
N VAL A 349 1.90 -21.28 10.42
CA VAL A 349 1.53 -22.53 9.73
C VAL A 349 0.07 -22.50 9.28
N LEU A 350 -0.84 -22.00 10.12
CA LEU A 350 -2.24 -21.84 9.76
C LEU A 350 -2.39 -20.90 8.57
N GLU A 351 -1.73 -19.74 8.61
CA GLU A 351 -1.74 -18.71 7.57
C GLU A 351 -1.27 -19.24 6.22
N ILE A 352 -0.11 -19.90 6.21
CA ILE A 352 0.47 -20.53 5.02
C ILE A 352 -0.47 -21.61 4.47
N LYS A 353 -1.03 -22.45 5.34
CA LYS A 353 -1.86 -23.58 4.93
C LYS A 353 -3.17 -23.17 4.27
N TRP A 354 -3.87 -22.16 4.79
CA TRP A 354 -5.16 -21.75 4.22
C TRP A 354 -4.99 -20.89 2.97
N SER A 355 -3.93 -20.07 2.90
CA SER A 355 -3.68 -19.20 1.75
C SER A 355 -3.06 -19.94 0.57
N GLY A 356 -2.31 -21.01 0.84
CA GLY A 356 -1.64 -21.83 -0.18
C GLY A 356 -0.33 -21.23 -0.68
N ILE A 357 0.24 -20.25 0.03
CA ILE A 357 1.58 -19.70 -0.25
C ILE A 357 2.67 -20.66 0.23
N GLU A 358 3.90 -20.46 -0.26
CA GLU A 358 5.05 -21.24 0.22
C GLU A 358 5.67 -20.62 1.48
N LEU A 359 6.30 -21.45 2.33
CA LEU A 359 6.99 -20.96 3.53
C LEU A 359 8.14 -20.01 3.19
N GLU A 360 8.83 -20.24 2.07
CA GLU A 360 9.91 -19.36 1.61
C GLU A 360 9.36 -17.97 1.25
N GLU A 361 8.22 -17.89 0.57
CA GLU A 361 7.56 -16.62 0.23
C GLU A 361 7.14 -15.84 1.48
N TRP A 362 6.56 -16.54 2.45
CA TRP A 362 6.19 -15.96 3.74
C TRP A 362 7.41 -15.40 4.49
N TRP A 363 8.47 -16.20 4.60
CA TRP A 363 9.70 -15.78 5.27
C TRP A 363 10.38 -14.61 4.55
N ARG A 364 10.44 -14.66 3.21
CA ARG A 364 11.04 -13.61 2.40
C ARG A 364 10.27 -12.30 2.54
N ASN A 365 8.95 -12.35 2.65
CA ASN A 365 8.11 -11.19 2.95
C ASN A 365 8.50 -10.55 4.30
N GLU A 366 8.68 -11.35 5.37
CA GLU A 366 9.10 -10.84 6.68
C GLU A 366 10.50 -10.22 6.66
N GLN A 367 11.44 -10.85 5.95
CA GLN A 367 12.78 -10.27 5.75
C GLN A 367 12.70 -8.91 5.04
N PHE A 368 11.91 -8.83 3.98
CA PHE A 368 11.76 -7.60 3.20
C PHE A 368 10.98 -6.52 3.97
N TRP A 369 10.00 -6.90 4.81
CA TRP A 369 9.33 -6.01 5.75
C TRP A 369 10.34 -5.36 6.71
N LEU A 370 11.28 -6.13 7.26
CA LEU A 370 12.33 -5.58 8.14
C LEU A 370 13.29 -4.66 7.38
N ILE A 371 13.67 -5.01 6.15
CA ILE A 371 14.51 -4.17 5.29
C ILE A 371 13.80 -2.85 4.99
N GLY A 372 12.54 -2.88 4.55
CA GLY A 372 11.73 -1.69 4.29
C GLY A 372 11.52 -0.85 5.54
N GLY A 373 11.25 -1.49 6.68
CA GLY A 373 11.09 -0.87 7.99
C GLY A 373 12.32 -0.11 8.45
N THR A 374 13.50 -0.71 8.34
CA THR A 374 14.77 -0.09 8.75
C THR A 374 15.31 0.93 7.72
N SER A 375 14.72 1.03 6.53
CA SER A 375 15.16 1.95 5.47
C SER A 375 14.06 2.93 5.03
N ALA A 376 13.27 2.54 4.04
CA ALA A 376 12.27 3.36 3.34
C ALA A 376 11.17 3.87 4.28
N HIS A 377 10.64 3.03 5.17
CA HIS A 377 9.59 3.43 6.10
C HIS A 377 10.08 4.50 7.08
N LEU A 378 11.27 4.31 7.65
CA LEU A 378 11.87 5.28 8.56
C LEU A 378 12.09 6.63 7.86
N ALA A 379 12.63 6.61 6.64
CA ALA A 379 12.83 7.81 5.84
C ALA A 379 11.50 8.53 5.55
N ALA A 380 10.47 7.78 5.14
CA ALA A 380 9.13 8.32 4.88
C ALA A 380 8.52 8.97 6.14
N VAL A 381 8.64 8.35 7.30
CA VAL A 381 8.12 8.89 8.56
C VAL A 381 8.85 10.17 8.96
N LEU A 382 10.18 10.19 8.87
CA LEU A 382 10.97 11.39 9.16
C LEU A 382 10.61 12.53 8.19
N GLN A 383 10.46 12.23 6.90
CA GLN A 383 10.02 13.18 5.88
C GLN A 383 8.61 13.71 6.16
N GLY A 384 7.65 12.83 6.46
CA GLY A 384 6.28 13.22 6.77
C GLY A 384 6.17 14.07 8.03
N LEU A 385 6.92 13.74 9.10
CA LEU A 385 6.99 14.56 10.31
C LEU A 385 7.59 15.94 10.03
N LEU A 386 8.66 16.01 9.23
CA LEU A 386 9.25 17.28 8.80
C LEU A 386 8.27 18.11 7.97
N LYS A 387 7.52 17.49 7.05
CA LYS A 387 6.47 18.16 6.26
C LYS A 387 5.39 18.74 7.16
N VAL A 388 4.92 18.00 8.16
CA VAL A 388 3.88 18.46 9.11
C VAL A 388 4.39 19.58 10.02
N ILE A 389 5.63 19.49 10.50
CA ILE A 389 6.20 20.47 11.46
C ILE A 389 6.70 21.74 10.74
N ALA A 390 7.35 21.59 9.59
CA ALA A 390 8.07 22.66 8.90
C ALA A 390 7.38 23.18 7.62
N GLY A 391 6.30 22.53 7.16
CA GLY A 391 5.56 22.96 5.96
C GLY A 391 6.33 22.82 4.64
N ILE A 392 7.45 22.08 4.62
CA ILE A 392 8.29 21.90 3.44
C ILE A 392 7.62 20.90 2.48
N GLU A 393 7.35 21.34 1.25
CA GLU A 393 6.93 20.45 0.17
C GLU A 393 8.12 19.58 -0.26
N ILE A 394 7.91 18.27 -0.25
CA ILE A 394 8.95 17.29 -0.61
C ILE A 394 8.92 17.14 -2.13
N SER A 395 10.03 17.47 -2.80
CA SER A 395 10.18 17.25 -4.23
C SER A 395 10.35 15.75 -4.51
N PHE A 396 9.52 15.25 -5.41
CA PHE A 396 9.45 13.85 -5.76
C PHE A 396 10.44 13.50 -6.88
N THR A 397 11.22 12.44 -6.71
CA THR A 397 12.01 11.84 -7.78
C THR A 397 11.27 10.63 -8.36
N LEU A 398 10.83 10.75 -9.61
CA LEU A 398 10.36 9.60 -10.39
C LEU A 398 11.48 8.58 -10.51
N THR A 399 11.16 7.31 -10.27
CA THR A 399 12.09 6.22 -10.53
C THR A 399 12.14 6.00 -12.04
N SER A 400 13.29 6.27 -12.67
CA SER A 400 13.51 5.86 -14.05
C SER A 400 13.65 4.35 -14.08
N LYS A 401 12.73 3.67 -14.75
CA LYS A 401 12.90 2.25 -15.06
C LYS A 401 14.06 2.14 -16.04
N SER A 402 15.11 1.41 -15.65
CA SER A 402 16.23 1.12 -16.55
C SER A 402 15.70 0.27 -17.71
N ALA A 403 15.91 0.73 -18.94
CA ALA A 403 15.88 -0.11 -20.14
C ALA A 403 17.31 -0.60 -20.34
N GLY A 404 17.68 -1.73 -19.72
CA GLY A 404 18.93 -2.41 -19.98
C GLY A 404 18.76 -3.32 -21.19
N ASP A 405 19.09 -2.83 -22.39
CA ASP A 405 19.17 -3.64 -23.61
C ASP A 405 20.46 -4.49 -23.58
N ASP A 406 20.52 -5.52 -22.72
CA ASP A 406 21.55 -6.56 -22.79
C ASP A 406 20.89 -7.92 -23.03
N VAL A 407 20.96 -8.37 -24.29
CA VAL A 407 20.21 -9.51 -24.87
C VAL A 407 20.64 -10.90 -24.34
N ASP A 408 21.69 -10.98 -23.52
CA ASP A 408 22.34 -12.27 -23.17
C ASP A 408 22.09 -12.78 -21.73
N ASP A 409 21.44 -12.02 -20.84
CA ASP A 409 21.12 -12.47 -19.45
C ASP A 409 19.89 -11.74 -18.89
N ASP A 410 18.76 -12.45 -18.83
CA ASP A 410 17.45 -11.97 -18.35
C ASP A 410 17.49 -11.35 -16.93
N PHE A 411 18.52 -11.65 -16.13
CA PHE A 411 18.68 -11.14 -14.76
C PHE A 411 19.87 -10.19 -14.59
N ALA A 412 20.49 -9.68 -15.67
CA ALA A 412 21.63 -8.77 -15.57
C ALA A 412 21.32 -7.52 -14.71
N ASP A 413 20.13 -6.96 -14.90
CA ASP A 413 19.66 -5.76 -14.20
C ASP A 413 19.48 -5.97 -12.69
N LEU A 414 19.21 -7.21 -12.24
CA LEU A 414 19.08 -7.58 -10.82
C LEU A 414 20.35 -7.30 -10.03
N TYR A 415 21.50 -7.42 -10.70
CA TYR A 415 22.83 -7.29 -10.11
C TYR A 415 23.39 -5.87 -10.20
N ILE A 416 22.65 -4.94 -10.81
CA ILE A 416 23.06 -3.54 -10.88
C ILE A 416 22.93 -2.91 -9.50
N PHE A 417 24.07 -2.56 -8.93
CA PHE A 417 24.14 -1.86 -7.67
C PHE A 417 24.11 -0.34 -7.89
N LYS A 418 23.05 0.32 -7.41
CA LYS A 418 22.94 1.79 -7.37
C LYS A 418 22.90 2.27 -5.92
N TRP A 419 23.88 3.07 -5.49
CA TRP A 419 23.90 3.59 -4.12
C TRP A 419 22.72 4.55 -3.85
N THR A 420 22.11 4.44 -2.67
CA THR A 420 21.09 5.38 -2.17
C THR A 420 21.25 5.57 -0.66
N SER A 421 20.91 6.75 -0.14
CA SER A 421 21.00 7.05 1.30
C SER A 421 20.07 6.15 2.14
N LEU A 422 19.03 5.57 1.53
CA LEU A 422 18.14 4.60 2.17
C LEU A 422 18.88 3.34 2.66
N MET A 423 20.06 3.03 2.11
CA MET A 423 20.87 1.88 2.50
C MET A 423 21.67 2.11 3.78
N ILE A 424 21.84 3.36 4.23
CA ILE A 424 22.71 3.71 5.36
C ILE A 424 22.23 3.07 6.67
N PRO A 425 20.94 3.16 7.09
CA PRO A 425 20.54 2.59 8.36
C PRO A 425 20.63 1.06 8.41
N PRO A 426 20.14 0.27 7.42
CA PRO A 426 20.31 -1.18 7.42
C PRO A 426 21.78 -1.61 7.43
N LEU A 427 22.65 -0.93 6.68
CA LEU A 427 24.10 -1.17 6.71
C LEU A 427 24.68 -0.93 8.11
N THR A 428 24.28 0.17 8.76
CA THR A 428 24.74 0.50 10.11
C THR A 428 24.32 -0.58 11.10
N ILE A 429 23.07 -1.06 11.02
CA ILE A 429 22.57 -2.16 11.86
C ILE A 429 23.40 -3.43 11.67
N ILE A 430 23.72 -3.80 10.42
CA ILE A 430 24.55 -4.97 10.11
C ILE A 430 25.93 -4.83 10.76
N PHE A 431 26.64 -3.72 10.51
CA PHE A 431 27.99 -3.52 11.03
C PHE A 431 28.02 -3.48 12.55
N VAL A 432 27.09 -2.74 13.18
CA VAL A 432 27.03 -2.64 14.64
C VAL A 432 26.76 -4.00 15.28
N ASN A 433 25.85 -4.82 14.73
CA ASN A 433 25.61 -6.16 15.25
C ASN A 433 26.82 -7.09 15.05
N LEU A 434 27.51 -7.04 13.90
CA LEU A 434 28.71 -7.84 13.67
C LEU A 434 29.86 -7.47 14.62
N ILE A 435 30.09 -6.17 14.83
CA ILE A 435 31.09 -5.67 15.78
C ILE A 435 30.70 -6.06 17.20
N ALA A 436 29.42 -5.95 17.57
CA ALA A 436 28.94 -6.32 18.90
C ALA A 436 29.13 -7.82 19.18
N ILE A 437 28.88 -8.70 18.19
CA ILE A 437 29.16 -10.13 18.31
C ILE A 437 30.66 -10.35 18.55
N ALA A 438 31.52 -9.76 17.71
CA ALA A 438 32.97 -9.91 17.86
C ALA A 438 33.46 -9.41 19.23
N TYR A 439 33.00 -8.24 19.65
CA TYR A 439 33.32 -7.67 20.96
C TYR A 439 32.83 -8.55 22.11
N GLY A 440 31.57 -8.99 22.08
CA GLY A 440 30.98 -9.83 23.11
C GLY A 440 31.73 -11.16 23.25
N VAL A 441 32.10 -11.80 22.13
CA VAL A 441 32.90 -13.03 22.12
C VAL A 441 34.28 -12.78 22.74
N LEU A 442 35.01 -11.77 22.27
CA LEU A 442 36.34 -11.45 22.78
C LEU A 442 36.28 -11.17 24.29
N ARG A 443 35.39 -10.29 24.71
CA ARG A 443 35.22 -9.93 26.11
C ARG A 443 34.90 -11.14 26.99
N THR A 444 34.01 -12.03 26.55
CA THR A 444 33.63 -13.22 27.33
C THR A 444 34.79 -14.22 27.41
N VAL A 445 35.54 -14.41 26.33
CA VAL A 445 36.71 -15.31 26.28
C VAL A 445 37.84 -14.83 27.17
N TYR A 446 38.04 -13.51 27.27
CA TYR A 446 39.11 -12.89 28.08
C TYR A 446 38.65 -12.44 29.48
N SER A 447 37.40 -12.72 29.87
CA SER A 447 36.90 -12.39 31.21
C SER A 447 37.40 -13.40 32.25
N ASP A 448 37.74 -12.90 33.45
CA ASP A 448 38.10 -13.75 34.59
C ASP A 448 36.92 -14.63 35.05
N VAL A 449 35.68 -14.15 34.86
CA VAL A 449 34.44 -14.88 35.15
C VAL A 449 33.54 -14.82 33.89
N PRO A 450 33.60 -15.84 33.02
CA PRO A 450 32.89 -15.79 31.75
C PRO A 450 31.39 -16.11 31.89
N GLU A 451 30.54 -15.17 31.48
CA GLU A 451 29.08 -15.33 31.48
C GLU A 451 28.56 -15.81 30.10
N TRP A 452 28.76 -17.09 29.82
CA TRP A 452 28.40 -17.71 28.53
C TRP A 452 26.91 -17.61 28.16
N SER A 453 26.01 -17.59 29.16
CA SER A 453 24.56 -17.46 28.95
C SER A 453 24.19 -16.12 28.31
N HIS A 454 24.78 -15.02 28.79
CA HIS A 454 24.53 -13.67 28.27
C HIS A 454 25.09 -13.54 26.85
N LEU A 455 26.28 -14.09 26.59
CA LEU A 455 26.85 -14.15 25.25
C LEU A 455 25.94 -14.92 24.29
N LEU A 456 25.52 -16.13 24.65
CA LEU A 456 24.68 -16.97 23.80
C LEU A 456 23.34 -16.29 23.47
N GLY A 457 22.67 -15.70 24.46
CA GLY A 457 21.43 -14.96 24.24
C GLY A 457 21.61 -13.75 23.34
N GLY A 458 22.62 -12.91 23.60
CA GLY A 458 22.92 -11.73 22.78
C GLY A 458 23.27 -12.09 21.34
N VAL A 459 24.13 -13.10 21.14
CA VAL A 459 24.52 -13.59 19.81
C VAL A 459 23.32 -14.17 19.07
N PHE A 460 22.43 -14.90 19.74
CA PHE A 460 21.21 -15.42 19.12
C PHE A 460 20.33 -14.30 18.56
N PHE A 461 20.05 -13.25 19.34
CA PHE A 461 19.22 -12.15 18.87
C PHE A 461 19.90 -11.30 17.79
N SER A 462 21.22 -11.06 17.91
CA SER A 462 21.97 -10.38 16.83
C SER A 462 21.99 -11.21 15.55
N PHE A 463 22.16 -12.53 15.66
CA PHE A 463 22.06 -13.44 14.52
C PHE A 463 20.67 -13.39 13.88
N TRP A 464 19.60 -13.35 14.68
CA TRP A 464 18.23 -13.23 14.16
C TRP A 464 18.03 -11.96 13.34
N VAL A 465 18.53 -10.81 13.81
CA VAL A 465 18.50 -9.54 13.05
C VAL A 465 19.30 -9.66 11.75
N LEU A 466 20.52 -10.20 11.81
CA LEU A 466 21.38 -10.37 10.64
C LEU A 466 20.79 -11.35 9.61
N ALA A 467 20.10 -12.40 10.07
CA ALA A 467 19.40 -13.35 9.21
C ALA A 467 18.25 -12.69 8.45
N HIS A 468 17.56 -11.71 9.03
CA HIS A 468 16.53 -10.94 8.32
C HIS A 468 17.12 -9.98 7.30
N LEU A 469 18.29 -9.39 7.59
CA LEU A 469 18.99 -8.48 6.69
C LEU A 469 19.86 -9.19 5.63
N TYR A 470 19.92 -10.51 5.63
CA TYR A 470 20.70 -11.29 4.68
C TYR A 470 20.35 -11.01 3.20
N PRO A 471 19.07 -10.95 2.78
CA PRO A 471 18.74 -10.64 1.38
C PRO A 471 19.19 -9.24 0.96
N PHE A 472 19.14 -8.28 1.88
CA PHE A 472 19.69 -6.94 1.66
C PHE A 472 21.20 -6.99 1.45
N ALA A 473 21.94 -7.67 2.34
CA ALA A 473 23.39 -7.85 2.18
C ALA A 473 23.75 -8.53 0.85
N LYS A 474 23.00 -9.55 0.45
CA LYS A 474 23.15 -10.24 -0.84
C LYS A 474 22.80 -9.32 -2.03
N GLY A 475 21.84 -8.40 -1.87
CA GLY A 475 21.51 -7.41 -2.88
C GLY A 475 22.58 -6.33 -3.08
N LEU A 476 23.41 -6.08 -2.06
CA LEU A 476 24.60 -5.23 -2.21
C LEU A 476 25.70 -5.95 -3.01
N MET A 477 25.80 -7.27 -2.92
CA MET A 477 26.79 -8.08 -3.61
C MET A 477 26.37 -8.21 -5.10
N GLY A 478 26.89 -7.34 -5.95
CA GLY A 478 26.59 -7.30 -7.39
C GLY A 478 27.03 -8.57 -8.16
N ARG A 479 27.10 -8.49 -9.49
CA ARG A 479 27.21 -9.65 -10.41
C ARG A 479 28.36 -10.63 -10.14
N ARG A 480 29.43 -10.19 -9.46
CA ARG A 480 30.61 -11.01 -9.10
C ARG A 480 30.61 -11.50 -7.64
N GLY A 481 29.54 -11.29 -6.89
CA GLY A 481 29.47 -11.60 -5.46
C GLY A 481 30.41 -10.74 -4.59
N LYS A 482 30.96 -9.65 -5.14
CA LYS A 482 31.84 -8.73 -4.41
C LYS A 482 31.03 -7.56 -3.88
N THR A 483 31.26 -7.20 -2.62
CA THR A 483 30.76 -5.98 -1.99
C THR A 483 31.34 -4.75 -2.71
N PRO A 484 30.50 -3.79 -3.14
CA PRO A 484 30.94 -2.59 -3.85
C PRO A 484 31.91 -1.75 -3.01
N THR A 485 32.96 -1.21 -3.64
CA THR A 485 34.00 -0.41 -2.95
C THR A 485 33.43 0.75 -2.12
N ILE A 486 32.32 1.35 -2.57
CA ILE A 486 31.65 2.44 -1.87
C ILE A 486 31.14 2.06 -0.47
N VAL A 487 30.77 0.79 -0.26
CA VAL A 487 30.37 0.29 1.07
C VAL A 487 31.55 0.35 2.03
N TYR A 488 32.74 -0.05 1.56
CA TYR A 488 33.97 0.04 2.35
C TYR A 488 34.33 1.49 2.67
N VAL A 489 34.22 2.40 1.70
CA VAL A 489 34.51 3.83 1.90
C VAL A 489 33.60 4.44 2.98
N TRP A 490 32.28 4.24 2.89
CA TRP A 490 31.34 4.75 3.89
C TRP A 490 31.53 4.09 5.25
N SER A 491 31.82 2.80 5.31
CA SER A 491 32.14 2.12 6.57
C SER A 491 33.41 2.70 7.22
N GLY A 492 34.42 3.04 6.41
CA GLY A 492 35.63 3.71 6.87
C GLY A 492 35.35 5.11 7.40
N LEU A 493 34.57 5.91 6.66
CA LEU A 493 34.18 7.25 7.11
C LEU A 493 33.38 7.21 8.42
N ILE A 494 32.39 6.33 8.53
CA ILE A 494 31.59 6.17 9.76
C ILE A 494 32.49 5.72 10.92
N ALA A 495 33.37 4.73 10.69
CA ALA A 495 34.30 4.25 11.72
C ALA A 495 35.26 5.36 12.17
N ILE A 496 35.79 6.17 11.24
CA ILE A 496 36.63 7.33 11.55
C ILE A 496 35.83 8.35 12.35
N SER A 497 34.62 8.71 11.93
CA SER A 497 33.77 9.66 12.65
C SER A 497 33.45 9.19 14.06
N ILE A 498 33.08 7.92 14.25
CA ILE A 498 32.82 7.34 15.57
C ILE A 498 34.09 7.33 16.42
N SER A 499 35.25 6.97 15.85
CA SER A 499 36.54 6.96 16.56
C SER A 499 36.97 8.36 16.98
N LEU A 500 36.82 9.36 16.10
CA LEU A 500 37.10 10.76 16.40
C LEU A 500 36.14 11.31 17.46
N LEU A 501 34.86 10.96 17.38
CA LEU A 501 33.87 11.32 18.39
C LEU A 501 34.21 10.70 19.75
N TRP A 502 34.64 9.44 19.78
CA TRP A 502 35.08 8.75 20.99
C TRP A 502 36.31 9.41 21.61
N VAL A 503 37.33 9.73 20.82
CA VAL A 503 38.54 10.45 21.28
C VAL A 503 38.19 11.85 21.79
N ALA A 504 37.22 12.53 21.19
CA ALA A 504 36.76 13.85 21.65
C ALA A 504 35.98 13.78 22.97
N ILE A 505 35.18 12.73 23.18
CA ILE A 505 34.36 12.53 24.40
C ILE A 505 35.20 11.97 25.55
N ASN A 506 36.14 11.08 25.24
CA ASN A 506 36.98 10.39 26.22
C ASN A 506 38.45 10.52 25.81
N PRO A 507 39.02 11.74 25.91
CA PRO A 507 40.41 11.97 25.54
C PRO A 507 41.30 11.05 26.38
N PRO A 508 42.30 10.38 25.78
CA PRO A 508 43.20 9.52 26.53
C PRO A 508 43.80 10.33 27.68
N SER A 509 43.70 9.80 28.89
CA SER A 509 44.26 10.41 30.09
C SER A 509 45.72 10.74 29.81
N GLN A 510 46.09 12.01 29.90
CA GLN A 510 47.47 12.45 29.90
C GLN A 510 48.17 11.85 31.12
N ASN A 511 48.64 10.61 31.00
CA ASN A 511 49.76 10.13 31.78
C ASN A 511 51.02 10.48 31.00
N SER A 512 51.64 11.56 31.48
CA SER A 512 53.09 11.73 31.63
C SER A 512 53.95 10.54 31.19
N ASP A 513 54.98 10.86 30.40
CA ASP A 513 56.11 10.04 29.95
C ASP A 513 55.99 9.34 28.59
N ILE A 514 55.84 10.14 27.51
CA ILE A 514 56.68 9.95 26.32
C ILE A 514 57.21 11.32 25.89
N GLY A 515 58.31 11.72 26.52
CA GLY A 515 59.19 12.76 26.00
C GLY A 515 59.83 12.27 24.69
N GLY A 516 59.55 12.98 23.61
CA GLY A 516 60.15 12.76 22.30
C GLY A 516 59.83 13.95 21.41
N SER A 517 60.65 14.99 21.53
CA SER A 517 60.61 16.16 20.64
C SER A 517 60.81 15.72 19.18
N PHE A 518 59.73 15.68 18.41
CA PHE A 518 59.81 15.61 16.96
C PHE A 518 59.97 17.03 16.42
N GLN A 519 61.20 17.36 16.04
CA GLN A 519 61.55 18.55 15.27
C GLN A 519 61.73 18.12 13.82
N PHE A 520 60.92 18.66 12.91
CA PHE A 520 61.03 18.37 11.48
C PHE A 520 62.31 18.99 10.89
N PRO A 521 62.94 18.34 9.90
CA PRO A 521 64.08 18.89 9.14
C PRO A 521 63.69 20.10 8.29
#